data_AF-A0A0Q4G5G8-F1
#
_entry.id   AF-A0A0Q4G5G8-F1
#
_cell.length_a   1.000
_cell.length_b   1.000
_cell.length_c   1.000
_cell.angle_alpha   90.00
_cell.angle_beta   90.00
_cell.angle_gamma   90.00
#
_symmetry.space_group_name_H-M   'P 1'
#
loop_
_entity.id
_entity.type
_entity.pdbx_description
1 polymer ?
#
loop_
_entity_poly.entity_id
_entity_poly.type
_entity_poly.pdbx_seq_one_letter_code
_entity_poly.pdbx_strand_id
1 'polypeptide(L)'
;MENFIAGVVRFLLRLALVAMAAVLAVCLLFMVAVLLSVWGVRRVWARITGKPVPAWHMGFDPGARFRQAYSTAGQWSPRGAAARKDVVDAEVTDVEARELPGRR
;
A
#
# COMPACT_ATOMS: atom_id res chain seq x y z
N MET A 1 -43.12 -42.67 -18.98
CA MET A 1 -43.07 -42.07 -17.62
C MET A 1 -41.64 -41.84 -17.13
N GLU A 2 -40.67 -42.71 -17.46
CA GLU A 2 -39.26 -42.55 -17.05
C GLU A 2 -38.61 -41.22 -17.47
N ASN A 3 -38.88 -40.73 -18.69
CA ASN A 3 -38.34 -39.45 -19.16
C ASN A 3 -38.82 -38.25 -18.32
N PHE A 4 -40.06 -38.32 -17.79
CA PHE A 4 -40.60 -37.29 -16.91
C PHE A 4 -39.90 -37.32 -15.55
N ILE A 5 -39.70 -38.51 -14.98
CA ILE A 5 -38.99 -38.70 -13.70
C ILE A 5 -37.55 -38.19 -13.82
N ALA A 6 -36.84 -38.55 -14.89
CA ALA A 6 -35.48 -38.07 -15.14
C ALA A 6 -35.42 -36.54 -15.28
N GLY A 7 -36.41 -35.94 -15.94
CA GLY A 7 -36.55 -34.48 -16.05
C GLY A 7 -36.75 -33.81 -14.69
N VAL A 8 -37.67 -34.33 -13.87
CA VAL A 8 -37.95 -33.83 -12.52
C VAL A 8 -36.72 -33.94 -11.62
N VAL A 9 -36.02 -35.08 -11.63
CA VAL A 9 -34.81 -35.28 -10.83
C VAL A 9 -33.70 -34.29 -11.24
N ARG A 10 -33.48 -34.09 -12.55
CA ARG A 10 -32.50 -33.10 -13.02
C ARG A 10 -32.87 -31.68 -12.60
N PHE A 11 -34.15 -31.34 -12.64
CA PHE A 11 -34.65 -30.04 -12.22
C PHE A 11 -34.44 -29.83 -10.71
N LEU A 12 -34.81 -30.80 -9.88
CA LEU A 12 -34.60 -30.75 -8.43
C LEU A 12 -33.12 -30.64 -8.09
N LEU A 13 -32.27 -31.40 -8.76
CA LEU A 13 -30.81 -31.31 -8.57
C LEU A 13 -30.30 -29.91 -8.91
N ARG A 14 -30.69 -29.35 -10.07
CA ARG A 14 -30.32 -27.98 -10.45
C ARG A 14 -30.80 -26.96 -9.41
N LEU A 15 -32.05 -27.08 -8.95
CA LEU A 15 -32.61 -26.19 -7.95
C LEU A 15 -31.83 -26.27 -6.63
N ALA A 16 -31.47 -27.48 -6.20
CA ALA A 16 -30.65 -27.69 -5.01
C ALA A 16 -29.24 -27.06 -5.16
N LEU A 17 -28.59 -27.23 -6.31
CA LEU A 17 -27.29 -26.59 -6.58
C LEU A 17 -27.41 -25.06 -6.58
N VAL A 18 -28.44 -24.50 -7.22
CA VAL A 18 -28.68 -23.05 -7.22
C VAL A 18 -28.94 -22.54 -5.82
N ALA A 19 -29.73 -23.25 -5.01
CA ALA A 19 -29.98 -22.90 -3.62
C ALA A 19 -28.69 -22.90 -2.79
N MET A 20 -27.84 -23.93 -2.93
CA MET A 20 -26.53 -24.00 -2.28
C MET A 20 -25.62 -22.83 -2.68
N ALA A 21 -25.54 -22.52 -3.98
CA ALA A 21 -24.77 -21.40 -4.48
C ALA A 21 -25.33 -20.05 -3.97
N ALA A 22 -26.65 -19.91 -3.90
CA ALA A 22 -27.30 -18.72 -3.36
C ALA A 22 -26.98 -18.52 -1.87
N VAL A 23 -27.01 -19.60 -1.07
CA VAL A 23 -26.63 -19.55 0.35
C VAL A 23 -25.18 -19.07 0.49
N LEU A 24 -24.25 -19.64 -0.29
CA LEU A 24 -22.85 -19.21 -0.28
C LEU A 24 -22.72 -17.73 -0.68
N ALA A 25 -23.40 -17.30 -1.74
CA ALA A 25 -23.38 -15.93 -2.22
C ALA A 25 -23.91 -14.96 -1.15
N VAL A 26 -25.02 -15.29 -0.49
CA VAL A 26 -25.57 -14.49 0.61
C VAL A 26 -24.59 -14.41 1.77
N CYS A 27 -23.94 -15.50 2.13
CA CYS A 27 -22.96 -15.53 3.22
C CYS A 27 -21.74 -14.65 2.89
N LEU A 28 -21.25 -14.72 1.65
CA LEU A 28 -20.14 -13.89 1.18
C LEU A 28 -20.53 -12.41 1.11
N LEU A 29 -21.72 -12.10 0.60
CA LEU A 29 -22.27 -10.74 0.60
C LEU A 29 -22.42 -10.19 2.02
N PHE A 30 -22.89 -11.02 2.96
CA PHE A 30 -22.99 -10.64 4.36
C PHE A 30 -21.61 -10.33 4.95
N MET A 31 -20.60 -11.16 4.68
CA MET A 31 -19.23 -10.91 5.12
C MET A 31 -18.70 -9.56 4.58
N VAL A 32 -18.91 -9.28 3.29
CA VAL A 32 -18.52 -8.00 2.67
C VAL A 32 -19.29 -6.84 3.28
N ALA A 33 -20.59 -6.98 3.52
CA ALA A 33 -21.42 -5.96 4.16
C ALA A 33 -20.96 -5.64 5.58
N VAL A 34 -20.60 -6.67 6.37
CA VAL A 34 -20.02 -6.48 7.70
C VAL A 34 -18.68 -5.74 7.61
N LEU A 35 -17.80 -6.16 6.69
CA LEU A 35 -16.53 -5.48 6.48
C LEU A 35 -16.75 -4.01 6.12
N LEU A 36 -17.57 -3.73 5.10
CA LEU A 36 -17.93 -2.37 4.70
C LEU A 36 -18.55 -1.57 5.84
N SER A 37 -19.38 -2.18 6.68
CA SER A 37 -19.96 -1.52 7.85
C SER A 37 -18.89 -1.14 8.86
N VAL A 38 -17.95 -2.03 9.17
CA VAL A 38 -16.81 -1.73 10.06
C VAL A 38 -15.97 -0.58 9.50
N TRP A 39 -15.66 -0.61 8.20
CA TRP A 39 -14.91 0.46 7.53
C TRP A 39 -15.69 1.78 7.43
N GLY A 40 -17.00 1.71 7.20
CA GLY A 40 -17.90 2.85 7.14
C GLY A 40 -18.02 3.53 8.50
N VAL A 41 -18.32 2.77 9.55
CA VAL A 41 -18.33 3.25 10.94
C VAL A 41 -16.98 3.87 11.28
N ARG A 42 -15.86 3.25 10.89
CA ARG A 42 -14.51 3.80 11.12
C ARG A 42 -14.27 5.14 10.41
N ARG A 43 -14.69 5.27 9.14
CA ARG A 43 -14.59 6.52 8.37
C ARG A 43 -15.49 7.63 8.94
N VAL A 44 -16.69 7.26 9.38
CA VAL A 44 -17.66 8.18 9.98
C VAL A 44 -17.24 8.57 11.40
N TRP A 45 -16.62 7.68 12.17
CA TRP A 45 -16.05 7.99 13.48
C TRP A 45 -14.99 9.09 13.43
N ALA A 46 -14.15 9.11 12.40
CA ALA A 46 -13.20 10.21 12.22
C ALA A 46 -13.90 11.57 12.04
N ARG A 47 -15.08 11.57 11.39
CA ARG A 47 -15.91 12.77 11.19
C ARG A 47 -16.65 13.17 12.47
N ILE A 48 -17.18 12.21 13.24
CA ILE A 48 -18.02 12.47 14.42
C ILE A 48 -17.18 12.76 15.68
N THR A 49 -16.10 12.02 15.91
CA THR A 49 -15.35 12.06 17.18
C THR A 49 -14.20 13.06 17.15
N GLY A 50 -13.81 13.59 15.98
CA GLY A 50 -12.71 14.56 15.82
C GLY A 50 -11.32 14.08 16.24
N LYS A 51 -11.23 12.87 16.81
CA LYS A 51 -10.00 12.22 17.27
C LYS A 51 -9.68 11.09 16.29
N PRO A 52 -8.51 11.13 15.62
CA PRO A 52 -8.08 10.04 14.76
C PRO A 52 -7.93 8.79 15.61
N VAL A 53 -8.73 7.76 15.34
CA VAL A 53 -8.65 6.49 16.06
C VAL A 53 -7.30 5.86 15.71
N PRO A 54 -6.48 5.42 16.69
CA PRO A 54 -5.14 4.89 16.44
C PRO A 54 -5.19 3.85 15.34
N ALA A 55 -4.46 4.11 14.26
CA ALA A 55 -4.38 3.20 13.16
C ALA A 55 -3.68 1.93 13.67
N TRP A 56 -4.24 0.76 13.35
CA TRP A 56 -3.60 -0.54 13.63
C TRP A 56 -2.37 -0.78 12.76
N HIS A 57 -1.73 0.29 12.28
CA HIS A 57 -0.40 0.22 11.72
C HIS A 57 0.54 0.07 12.91
N MET A 58 1.01 -1.16 13.13
CA MET A 58 2.32 -1.40 13.73
C MET A 58 3.25 -0.33 13.15
N GLY A 59 3.85 0.49 14.03
CA GLY A 59 4.56 1.73 13.69
C GLY A 59 5.69 1.51 12.70
N PHE A 60 5.35 1.35 11.43
CA PHE A 60 6.29 1.31 10.33
C PHE A 60 6.54 2.76 9.98
N ASP A 61 7.39 3.43 10.76
CA ASP A 61 7.85 4.78 10.47
C ASP A 61 8.61 4.71 9.13
N PRO A 62 8.05 5.22 8.01
CA PRO A 62 8.68 5.15 6.72
C PRO A 62 10.03 5.91 6.73
N GLY A 63 10.14 6.93 7.59
CA GLY A 63 11.34 7.73 7.76
C GLY A 63 12.45 7.01 8.53
N ALA A 64 12.12 6.09 9.43
CA ALA A 64 13.12 5.35 10.20
C ALA A 64 13.98 4.44 9.32
N ARG A 65 13.38 3.76 8.33
CA ARG A 65 14.13 2.91 7.38
C ARG A 65 14.96 3.72 6.41
N PHE A 66 14.47 4.88 5.96
CA PHE A 66 15.24 5.78 5.11
C PHE A 66 16.47 6.33 5.84
N ARG A 67 16.32 6.77 7.10
CA ARG A 67 17.46 7.23 7.92
C ARG A 67 18.51 6.12 8.12
N GLN A 68 18.08 4.88 8.35
CA GLN A 68 18.98 3.74 8.53
C GLN A 68 19.71 3.31 7.24
N ALA A 69 19.06 3.45 6.08
CA ALA A 69 19.70 3.19 4.78
C ALA A 69 20.77 4.24 4.45
N TYR A 70 20.50 5.53 4.70
CA TYR A 70 21.47 6.61 4.49
C TYR A 70 22.62 6.56 5.50
N SER A 71 22.39 6.15 6.75
CA SER A 71 23.48 5.99 7.73
C SER A 71 24.42 4.83 7.37
N THR A 72 23.90 3.76 6.75
CA THR A 72 24.69 2.59 6.34
C THR A 72 25.41 2.81 5.01
N ALA A 73 24.88 3.67 4.12
CA ALA A 73 25.56 4.08 2.89
C ALA A 73 26.88 4.83 3.15
N GLY A 74 27.05 5.44 4.33
CA GLY A 74 28.32 6.05 4.75
C GLY A 74 29.41 5.03 5.15
N GLN A 75 29.02 3.80 5.51
CA GLN A 75 29.96 2.75 5.92
C GLN A 75 30.65 2.05 4.72
N TRP A 76 30.03 2.09 3.54
CA TRP A 76 30.60 1.52 2.31
C TRP A 76 31.36 2.56 1.48
N SER A 77 31.92 3.59 2.13
CA SER A 77 33.04 4.34 1.55
C SER A 77 34.30 3.48 1.72
N PRO A 78 35.01 3.11 0.63
CA PRO A 78 36.30 2.45 0.75
C PRO A 78 37.21 3.32 1.61
N ARG A 79 37.68 2.75 2.71
CA ARG A 79 38.68 3.32 3.60
C ARG A 79 39.90 3.72 2.77
N GLY A 80 39.97 4.99 2.39
CA GLY A 80 41.00 5.50 1.49
C GLY A 80 41.03 7.03 1.39
N ALA A 81 40.82 7.74 2.50
CA ALA A 81 41.35 9.09 2.69
C ALA A 81 41.10 9.51 4.15
N ALA A 82 42.03 9.13 5.02
CA ALA A 82 42.15 9.73 6.35
C ALA A 82 42.59 11.20 6.18
N ALA A 83 41.68 12.10 5.80
CA ALA A 83 41.96 13.54 5.74
C ALA A 83 40.68 14.35 5.47
N ARG A 84 39.67 14.33 6.35
CA ARG A 84 38.64 15.39 6.35
C ARG A 84 38.15 15.65 7.77
N LYS A 85 39.08 16.15 8.57
CA LYS A 85 38.78 16.85 9.82
C LYS A 85 39.46 18.22 9.82
N ASP A 86 39.41 18.90 8.67
CA ASP A 86 39.54 20.35 8.48
C ASP A 86 38.33 20.69 7.61
N VAL A 87 37.21 21.20 8.13
CA VAL A 87 37.02 22.58 8.62
C VAL A 87 37.51 23.57 7.58
N VAL A 88 36.56 24.08 6.78
CA VAL A 88 36.49 25.49 6.37
C VAL A 88 37.69 25.99 5.56
N ASP A 89 37.82 25.60 4.29
CA ASP A 89 38.38 26.46 3.22
C ASP A 89 38.29 25.80 1.83
N ALA A 90 37.08 25.49 1.38
CA ALA A 90 36.86 25.26 -0.05
C ALA A 90 36.22 26.52 -0.60
N GLU A 91 37.09 27.47 -0.97
CA GLU A 91 36.79 28.70 -1.68
C GLU A 91 35.74 28.45 -2.77
N VAL A 92 34.55 29.02 -2.60
CA VAL A 92 33.47 28.97 -3.58
C VAL A 92 33.88 29.87 -4.73
N THR A 93 34.50 29.27 -5.75
CA THR A 93 34.77 29.95 -7.01
C THR A 93 33.46 30.06 -7.78
N ASP A 94 32.92 31.28 -7.87
CA ASP A 94 31.78 31.56 -8.73
C ASP A 94 32.19 31.41 -10.19
N VAL A 95 31.45 30.59 -10.94
CA VAL A 95 31.75 30.28 -12.34
C VAL A 95 30.87 31.14 -13.22
N GLU A 96 31.45 32.18 -13.85
CA GLU A 96 30.75 32.90 -14.91
C GLU A 96 30.63 32.04 -16.17
N ALA A 97 29.43 32.07 -16.76
CA ALA A 97 29.14 31.36 -17.99
C ALA A 97 29.96 31.94 -19.14
N ARG A 98 30.86 31.12 -19.70
CA ARG A 98 31.65 31.47 -20.87
C ARG A 98 30.76 31.57 -22.11
N GLU A 99 30.50 32.79 -22.60
CA GLU A 99 29.85 32.97 -23.89
C GLU A 99 30.74 32.43 -25.03
N LEU A 100 30.19 31.50 -25.82
CA LEU A 100 30.89 30.92 -26.96
C LEU A 100 30.97 31.94 -28.10
N PRO A 101 32.17 32.26 -28.60
CA PRO A 101 32.30 33.15 -29.75
C PRO A 101 31.83 32.44 -31.02
N GLY A 102 30.78 33.00 -31.64
CA GLY A 102 30.49 32.84 -33.06
C GLY A 102 29.70 31.59 -33.45
N ARG A 103 28.37 31.68 -33.38
CA ARG A 103 27.50 31.01 -34.35
C ARG A 103 27.06 32.08 -35.36
N ARG A 104 27.76 32.12 -36.50
CA ARG A 104 27.23 32.71 -37.74
C ARG A 104 26.00 31.93 -38.18
#